data_AF-A0A0U4WQ33-F1
#
_entry.id   AF-A0A0U4WQ33-F1
#
_cell.length_a   1.000
_cell.length_b   1.000
_cell.length_c   1.000
_cell.angle_alpha   90.00
_cell.angle_beta   90.00
_cell.angle_gamma   90.00
#
_symmetry.space_group_name_H-M   'P 1'
#
loop_
_entity.id
_entity.type
_entity.pdbx_description
1 polymer ?
#
loop_
_entity_poly.entity_id
_entity_poly.type
_entity_poly.pdbx_seq_one_letter_code
_entity_poly.pdbx_strand_id
1 'polypeptide(L)'
;MKTMLLSVLAMAALPALGAGGGEPPSVKVTFGQPTIRQKLFYEKLYEKKPYPDATLYYYDNGVYKIISPGEEHYGVYVVHGKLTDDQYQVDFISLPSADWGGKTARHFLKFDRKAGTFKQQATWEEDPDIAPQYGRFSQDTNDIADPRPIKWDTHAEGEQRKR
;
A
#
# COMPACT_ATOMS: atom_id res chain seq x y z
N MET A 1 5.80 -60.90 -46.27
CA MET A 1 4.72 -60.64 -45.29
C MET A 1 5.24 -59.57 -44.34
N LYS A 2 4.83 -58.31 -44.55
CA LYS A 2 3.91 -57.54 -43.70
C LYS A 2 4.43 -57.27 -42.28
N THR A 3 5.03 -56.09 -42.14
CA THR A 3 4.82 -55.06 -41.10
C THR A 3 4.25 -55.50 -39.75
N MET A 4 4.93 -55.13 -38.66
CA MET A 4 4.41 -54.11 -37.73
C MET A 4 5.51 -53.64 -36.77
N LEU A 5 5.84 -52.35 -36.83
CA LEU A 5 6.43 -51.61 -35.71
C LEU A 5 5.32 -51.36 -34.69
N LEU A 6 5.57 -51.56 -33.40
CA LEU A 6 4.82 -50.90 -32.34
C LEU A 6 5.81 -50.22 -31.38
N SER A 7 5.69 -48.90 -31.36
CA SER A 7 6.51 -47.94 -30.63
C SER A 7 6.38 -48.11 -29.12
N VAL A 8 7.52 -48.20 -28.43
CA VAL A 8 7.59 -48.06 -26.98
C VAL A 8 7.44 -46.57 -26.65
N LEU A 9 6.31 -46.20 -26.06
CA LEU A 9 6.13 -44.88 -25.46
C LEU A 9 7.04 -44.79 -24.23
N ALA A 10 8.15 -44.04 -24.33
CA ALA A 10 8.93 -43.67 -23.17
C ALA A 10 8.16 -42.61 -22.39
N MET A 11 7.51 -43.01 -21.29
CA MET A 11 7.03 -42.08 -20.28
C MET A 11 8.26 -41.44 -19.63
N ALA A 12 8.56 -40.19 -20.01
CA ALA A 12 9.52 -39.38 -19.29
C ALA A 12 8.95 -39.14 -17.88
N ALA A 13 9.54 -39.79 -16.88
CA ALA A 13 9.31 -39.44 -15.49
C ALA A 13 9.86 -38.02 -15.28
N LEU A 14 8.95 -37.04 -15.24
CA LEU A 14 9.29 -35.72 -14.75
C LEU A 14 9.81 -35.89 -13.31
N PRO A 15 10.95 -35.28 -12.93
CA PRO A 15 11.35 -35.28 -11.54
C PRO A 15 10.23 -34.61 -10.76
N ALA A 16 9.65 -35.37 -9.82
CA ALA A 16 8.81 -34.80 -8.78
C ALA A 16 9.69 -33.76 -8.08
N LEU A 17 9.41 -32.47 -8.32
CA LEU A 17 9.90 -31.41 -7.46
C LEU A 17 9.32 -31.74 -6.09
N GLY A 18 10.14 -32.38 -5.25
CA GLY A 18 9.78 -32.71 -3.89
C GLY A 18 9.31 -31.42 -3.24
N ALA A 19 8.01 -31.36 -2.96
CA ALA A 19 7.46 -30.35 -2.08
C ALA A 19 8.04 -30.64 -0.69
N GLY A 20 9.24 -30.11 -0.44
CA GLY A 20 9.73 -29.93 0.91
C GLY A 20 8.72 -29.02 1.61
N GLY A 21 7.87 -29.62 2.45
CA GLY A 21 6.84 -28.92 3.23
C GLY A 21 7.41 -28.06 4.36
N GLY A 22 8.44 -27.27 4.04
CA GLY A 22 8.91 -26.19 4.90
C GLY A 22 8.14 -24.92 4.58
N GLU A 23 7.88 -24.12 5.60
CA GLU A 23 7.39 -22.76 5.42
C GLU A 23 8.37 -22.00 4.49
N PRO A 24 7.88 -21.22 3.51
CA PRO A 24 8.76 -20.42 2.68
C PRO A 24 9.71 -19.57 3.54
N PRO A 25 10.97 -19.38 3.13
CA PRO A 25 11.88 -18.52 3.86
C PRO A 25 11.27 -17.11 4.00
N SER A 26 11.41 -16.52 5.17
CA SER A 26 10.80 -15.23 5.50
C SER A 26 11.85 -14.15 5.75
N VAL A 27 11.45 -12.90 5.52
CA VAL A 27 12.19 -11.70 5.92
C VAL A 27 11.40 -11.00 7.01
N LYS A 28 12.03 -10.72 8.14
CA LYS A 28 11.41 -9.96 9.22
C LYS A 28 11.50 -8.46 8.93
N VAL A 29 10.36 -7.83 8.71
CA VAL A 29 10.22 -6.37 8.63
C VAL A 29 9.68 -5.86 9.98
N THR A 30 10.27 -4.80 10.50
CA THR A 30 9.84 -4.14 11.74
C THR A 30 9.48 -2.68 11.46
N PHE A 31 8.76 -2.01 12.35
CA PHE A 31 8.58 -0.57 12.25
C PHE A 31 9.87 0.14 12.66
N GLY A 32 10.25 1.16 11.89
CA GLY A 32 11.38 2.04 12.20
C GLY A 32 11.04 3.07 13.28
N GLN A 33 11.83 4.13 13.36
CA GLN A 33 11.50 5.27 14.22
C GLN A 33 10.36 6.09 13.58
N PRO A 34 9.38 6.54 14.37
CA PRO A 34 8.34 7.46 13.91
C PRO A 34 8.94 8.73 13.32
N THR A 35 8.36 9.23 12.23
CA THR A 35 8.83 10.46 11.57
C THR A 35 7.71 11.49 11.44
N ILE A 36 6.89 11.34 10.40
CA ILE A 36 5.87 12.30 10.01
C ILE A 36 4.52 11.60 10.05
N ARG A 37 3.49 12.36 10.43
CA ARG A 37 2.09 11.99 10.23
C ARG A 37 1.48 12.97 9.23
N GLN A 38 0.73 12.43 8.28
CA GLN A 38 0.12 13.21 7.22
C GLN A 38 -1.36 12.89 7.12
N LYS A 39 -2.19 13.93 7.18
CA LYS A 39 -3.64 13.84 7.08
C LYS A 39 -4.07 14.28 5.69
N LEU A 40 -4.79 13.41 4.99
CA LEU A 40 -5.32 13.63 3.65
C LEU A 40 -6.82 13.90 3.77
N PHE A 41 -7.28 14.90 3.01
CA PHE A 41 -8.69 15.29 2.91
C PHE A 41 -9.04 15.34 1.43
N TYR A 42 -9.66 14.28 0.92
CA TYR A 42 -9.96 14.14 -0.50
C TYR A 42 -11.14 15.02 -0.91
N GLU A 43 -10.98 15.69 -2.05
CA GLU A 43 -12.03 16.44 -2.75
C GLU A 43 -12.53 15.66 -3.98
N LYS A 44 -11.65 14.85 -4.59
CA LYS A 44 -12.00 13.86 -5.61
C LYS A 44 -11.50 12.47 -5.19
N LEU A 45 -12.46 11.56 -5.02
CA LEU A 45 -12.27 10.20 -4.53
C LEU A 45 -12.31 9.16 -5.65
N TYR A 46 -11.85 7.96 -5.31
CA TYR A 46 -12.16 6.75 -6.06
C TYR A 46 -13.54 6.23 -5.64
N GLU A 47 -14.47 6.11 -6.59
CA GLU A 47 -15.88 5.82 -6.31
C GLU A 47 -16.10 4.48 -5.59
N LYS A 48 -15.27 3.46 -5.84
CA LYS A 48 -15.37 2.16 -5.15
C LYS A 48 -14.86 2.20 -3.70
N LYS A 49 -14.13 3.26 -3.32
CA LYS A 49 -13.58 3.47 -1.98
C LYS A 49 -13.79 4.92 -1.53
N PRO A 50 -15.03 5.29 -1.17
CA PRO A 50 -15.39 6.67 -0.86
C PRO A 50 -14.98 7.05 0.57
N TYR A 51 -13.68 6.99 0.87
CA TYR A 51 -13.12 7.34 2.18
C TYR A 51 -12.60 8.78 2.12
N PRO A 52 -13.37 9.78 2.61
CA PRO A 52 -13.09 11.19 2.37
C PRO A 52 -11.79 11.64 3.02
N ASP A 53 -11.39 11.01 4.12
CA ASP A 53 -10.22 11.40 4.89
C ASP A 53 -9.36 10.17 5.20
N ALA A 54 -8.03 10.35 5.18
CA ALA A 54 -7.08 9.31 5.55
C ALA A 54 -5.92 9.88 6.35
N THR A 55 -5.27 9.06 7.18
CA THR A 55 -4.06 9.43 7.91
C THR A 55 -2.95 8.43 7.65
N LEU A 56 -1.82 8.94 7.18
CA LEU A 56 -0.57 8.22 6.95
C LEU A 56 0.37 8.43 8.15
N TYR A 57 0.98 7.34 8.62
CA TYR A 57 2.03 7.33 9.64
C TYR A 57 3.30 6.76 9.03
N TYR A 58 4.33 7.58 8.96
CA TYR A 58 5.62 7.23 8.34
C TYR A 58 6.65 6.80 9.38
N TYR A 59 7.50 5.86 8.99
CA TYR A 59 8.63 5.35 9.76
C TYR A 59 9.92 5.43 8.93
N ASP A 60 11.04 5.77 9.56
CA ASP A 60 12.32 6.08 8.91
C ASP A 60 12.93 4.95 8.06
N ASN A 61 12.44 3.73 8.22
CA ASN A 61 12.86 2.55 7.46
C ASN A 61 11.98 2.26 6.24
N GLY A 62 11.14 3.21 5.82
CA GLY A 62 10.34 3.10 4.61
C GLY A 62 9.02 2.32 4.77
N VAL A 63 8.62 2.01 6.00
CA VAL A 63 7.31 1.41 6.31
C VAL A 63 6.30 2.50 6.62
N TYR A 64 5.04 2.30 6.24
CA TYR A 64 3.94 3.17 6.66
C TYR A 64 2.73 2.38 7.15
N LYS A 65 1.88 3.07 7.91
CA LYS A 65 0.48 2.68 8.17
C LYS A 65 -0.44 3.74 7.60
N ILE A 66 -1.56 3.32 7.04
CA ILE A 66 -2.68 4.21 6.70
C ILE A 66 -3.95 3.76 7.44
N ILE A 67 -4.73 4.74 7.87
CA ILE A 67 -6.09 4.54 8.37
C ILE A 67 -7.04 5.48 7.63
N SER A 68 -8.24 4.99 7.32
CA SER A 68 -9.38 5.80 6.87
C SER A 68 -10.68 5.13 7.37
N PRO A 69 -11.87 5.73 7.21
CA PRO A 69 -13.13 5.09 7.60
C PRO A 69 -13.33 3.72 6.90
N GLY A 70 -12.97 2.62 7.55
CA GLY A 70 -13.10 1.28 6.97
C GLY A 70 -11.89 0.81 6.15
N GLU A 71 -10.77 1.53 6.19
CA GLU A 71 -9.49 1.09 5.64
C GLU A 71 -8.42 1.06 6.73
N GLU A 72 -7.67 -0.03 6.80
CA GLU A 72 -6.54 -0.17 7.72
C GLU A 72 -5.53 -1.13 7.12
N HIS A 73 -4.41 -0.59 6.62
CA HIS A 73 -3.35 -1.44 6.10
C HIS A 73 -1.96 -0.81 6.27
N TYR A 74 -0.97 -1.65 5.97
CA TYR A 74 0.44 -1.33 6.00
C TYR A 74 1.02 -1.38 4.60
N GLY A 75 2.14 -0.71 4.41
CA GLY A 75 2.85 -0.75 3.15
C GLY A 75 4.28 -0.26 3.29
N VAL A 76 4.93 -0.15 2.14
CA VAL A 76 6.24 0.49 2.01
C VAL A 76 6.14 1.73 1.14
N TYR A 77 7.03 2.67 1.34
CA TYR A 77 7.05 3.91 0.58
C TYR A 77 8.46 4.32 0.15
N VAL A 78 8.52 5.10 -0.94
CA VAL A 78 9.72 5.76 -1.43
C VAL A 78 9.40 7.23 -1.66
N VAL A 79 10.23 8.11 -1.12
CA VAL A 79 10.09 9.57 -1.29
C VAL A 79 11.04 10.03 -2.38
N HIS A 80 10.52 10.81 -3.33
CA HIS A 80 11.31 11.53 -4.32
C HIS A 80 11.52 12.96 -3.81
N GLY A 81 12.69 13.22 -3.24
CA GLY A 81 13.00 14.45 -2.49
C GLY A 81 12.98 14.19 -0.99
N LYS A 82 12.45 15.13 -0.20
CA LYS A 82 12.22 15.00 1.24
C LYS A 82 10.77 15.35 1.57
N LEU A 83 10.21 14.69 2.58
CA LEU A 83 8.85 14.99 3.09
C LEU A 83 8.70 16.42 3.67
N THR A 84 9.82 17.15 3.78
CA THR A 84 9.88 18.55 4.22
C THR A 84 10.07 19.54 3.08
N ASP A 85 10.28 19.09 1.84
CA ASP A 85 10.45 19.99 0.69
C ASP A 85 9.12 20.66 0.32
N ASP A 86 9.16 21.86 -0.24
CA ASP A 86 7.95 22.59 -0.68
C ASP A 86 7.07 21.74 -1.62
N GLN A 87 7.71 20.96 -2.49
CA GLN A 87 7.06 19.97 -3.34
C GLN A 87 7.83 18.66 -3.27
N TYR A 88 7.11 17.55 -3.11
CA TYR A 88 7.69 16.22 -3.08
C TYR A 88 6.70 15.19 -3.62
N GLN A 89 7.20 13.98 -3.88
CA GLN A 89 6.38 12.89 -4.41
C GLN A 89 6.65 11.64 -3.60
N VAL A 90 5.64 10.79 -3.45
CA VAL A 90 5.75 9.53 -2.73
C VAL A 90 5.11 8.41 -3.54
N ASP A 91 5.87 7.36 -3.77
CA ASP A 91 5.34 6.07 -4.22
C ASP A 91 5.05 5.21 -2.98
N PHE A 92 3.83 4.74 -2.87
CA PHE A 92 3.40 3.76 -1.87
C PHE A 92 3.08 2.44 -2.55
N ILE A 93 3.46 1.36 -1.89
CA ILE A 93 3.01 0.00 -2.22
C ILE A 93 2.36 -0.56 -0.97
N SER A 94 1.05 -0.70 -0.99
CA SER A 94 0.28 -1.36 0.07
C SER A 94 0.61 -2.85 0.06
N LEU A 95 0.86 -3.41 1.24
CA LEU A 95 0.92 -4.87 1.39
C LEU A 95 -0.47 -5.48 1.15
N PRO A 96 -0.53 -6.77 0.79
CA PRO A 96 -1.77 -7.53 0.73
C PRO A 96 -2.65 -7.29 1.96
N SER A 97 -3.89 -6.83 1.73
CA SER A 97 -4.87 -6.53 2.77
C SER A 97 -6.29 -6.75 2.25
N ALA A 98 -7.26 -6.89 3.16
CA ALA A 98 -8.67 -7.02 2.79
C ALA A 98 -9.17 -5.82 1.97
N ASP A 99 -8.62 -4.63 2.24
CA ASP A 99 -8.90 -3.39 1.50
C ASP A 99 -8.65 -3.55 0.00
N TRP A 100 -7.69 -4.39 -0.40
CA TRP A 100 -7.27 -4.58 -1.79
C TRP A 100 -7.44 -6.04 -2.25
N GLY A 101 -8.42 -6.76 -1.70
CA GLY A 101 -8.72 -8.14 -2.12
C GLY A 101 -7.58 -9.14 -1.86
N GLY A 102 -6.73 -8.86 -0.87
CA GLY A 102 -5.52 -9.65 -0.59
C GLY A 102 -4.40 -9.41 -1.60
N LYS A 103 -4.43 -8.31 -2.35
CA LYS A 103 -3.41 -7.91 -3.32
C LYS A 103 -2.70 -6.65 -2.89
N THR A 104 -1.58 -6.35 -3.56
CA THR A 104 -0.91 -5.06 -3.44
C THR A 104 -1.63 -4.00 -4.26
N ALA A 105 -1.59 -2.76 -3.79
CA ALA A 105 -1.98 -1.59 -4.55
C ALA A 105 -0.81 -0.60 -4.59
N ARG A 106 -0.66 0.13 -5.70
CA ARG A 106 0.31 1.22 -5.81
C ARG A 106 -0.43 2.54 -5.78
N HIS A 107 0.06 3.46 -4.97
CA HIS A 107 -0.36 4.86 -4.97
C HIS A 107 0.84 5.74 -5.26
N PHE A 108 0.65 6.72 -6.12
CA PHE A 108 1.64 7.74 -6.40
C PHE A 108 1.05 9.10 -6.09
N LEU A 109 1.59 9.76 -5.08
CA LEU A 109 1.10 11.05 -4.61
C LEU A 109 2.12 12.15 -4.89
N LYS A 110 1.63 13.31 -5.30
CA LYS A 110 2.40 14.55 -5.43
C LYS A 110 1.85 15.57 -4.46
N PHE A 111 2.72 16.18 -3.67
CA PHE A 111 2.37 17.13 -2.63
C PHE A 111 2.92 18.51 -2.93
N ASP A 112 2.12 19.54 -2.64
CA ASP A 112 2.53 20.94 -2.61
C ASP A 112 2.24 21.52 -1.22
N ARG A 113 3.28 21.68 -0.40
CA ARG A 113 3.17 22.14 0.99
C ARG A 113 2.77 23.62 1.08
N LYS A 114 3.14 24.45 0.10
CA LYS A 114 2.77 25.87 0.08
C LYS A 114 1.28 26.02 -0.21
N ALA A 115 0.75 25.25 -1.15
CA ALA A 115 -0.67 25.24 -1.48
C ALA A 115 -1.51 24.43 -0.47
N GLY A 116 -0.89 23.47 0.23
CA GLY A 116 -1.56 22.53 1.13
C GLY A 116 -2.40 21.51 0.35
N THR A 117 -1.97 21.12 -0.85
CA THR A 117 -2.73 20.24 -1.77
C THR A 117 -1.94 19.01 -2.19
N PHE A 118 -2.67 17.96 -2.56
CA PHE A 118 -2.08 16.77 -3.15
C PHE A 118 -2.86 16.29 -4.37
N LYS A 119 -2.17 15.55 -5.23
CA LYS A 119 -2.75 14.76 -6.32
C LYS A 119 -2.32 13.31 -6.15
N GLN A 120 -3.19 12.39 -6.53
CA GLN A 120 -2.97 10.96 -6.43
C GLN A 120 -3.33 10.24 -7.73
N GLN A 121 -2.47 9.32 -8.12
CA GLN A 121 -2.77 8.26 -9.08
C GLN A 121 -2.66 6.92 -8.35
N ALA A 122 -3.64 6.04 -8.53
CA ALA A 122 -3.64 4.71 -7.92
C ALA A 122 -3.82 3.63 -8.99
N THR A 123 -3.39 2.41 -8.68
CA THR A 123 -3.55 1.24 -9.54
C THR A 123 -3.47 -0.03 -8.71
N TRP A 124 -4.23 -1.05 -9.10
CA TRP A 124 -4.15 -2.40 -8.54
C TRP A 124 -4.66 -3.42 -9.57
N GLU A 125 -4.58 -4.71 -9.24
CA GLU A 125 -4.84 -5.81 -10.18
C GLU A 125 -6.18 -5.69 -10.92
N GLU A 126 -7.27 -5.36 -10.23
CA GLU A 126 -8.62 -5.31 -10.81
C GLU A 126 -9.02 -3.93 -11.37
N ASP A 127 -8.25 -2.89 -11.06
CA ASP A 127 -8.50 -1.53 -11.56
C ASP A 127 -7.16 -0.85 -11.86
N PRO A 128 -6.58 -1.12 -13.04
CA PRO A 128 -5.26 -0.59 -13.39
C PRO A 128 -5.28 0.92 -13.66
N ASP A 129 -6.46 1.47 -14.02
CA ASP A 129 -6.63 2.82 -14.56
C ASP A 129 -7.57 3.69 -13.69
N ILE A 130 -7.37 3.67 -12.37
CA ILE A 130 -8.19 4.48 -11.44
C ILE A 130 -8.07 5.95 -11.82
N ALA A 131 -9.21 6.66 -11.90
CA ALA A 131 -9.20 8.08 -12.24
C ALA A 131 -8.35 8.90 -11.23
N PRO A 132 -7.71 10.01 -11.69
CA PRO A 132 -6.93 10.87 -10.80
C PRO A 132 -7.77 11.41 -9.64
N GLN A 133 -7.15 11.41 -8.46
CA GLN A 133 -7.71 11.91 -7.20
C GLN A 133 -6.94 13.14 -6.74
N TYR A 134 -7.56 13.98 -5.93
CA TYR A 134 -6.90 15.16 -5.36
C TYR A 134 -7.60 15.63 -4.09
N GLY A 135 -6.91 16.48 -3.35
CA GLY A 135 -7.46 17.11 -2.17
C GLY A 135 -6.47 18.01 -1.44
N ARG A 136 -6.74 18.21 -0.16
CA ARG A 136 -5.92 18.99 0.78
C ARG A 136 -5.14 18.06 1.69
N PHE A 137 -4.02 18.53 2.24
CA PHE A 137 -3.33 17.78 3.28
C PHE A 137 -2.77 18.69 4.37
N SER A 138 -2.55 18.09 5.54
CA SER A 138 -1.75 18.66 6.61
C SER A 138 -0.72 17.65 7.09
N GLN A 139 0.32 18.15 7.77
CA GLN A 139 1.45 17.34 8.20
C GLN A 139 1.91 17.80 9.59
N ASP A 140 2.16 16.84 10.46
CA ASP A 140 2.72 17.05 11.80
C ASP A 140 3.68 15.89 12.16
N THR A 141 4.25 15.91 13.36
CA THR A 141 5.17 14.87 13.82
C THR A 141 4.40 13.58 14.12
N ASN A 142 4.94 12.44 13.68
CA ASN A 142 4.49 11.13 14.17
C ASN A 142 5.35 10.76 15.38
N ASP A 143 4.74 10.65 16.56
CA ASP A 143 5.42 10.21 17.79
C ASP A 143 5.02 8.77 18.21
N ILE A 144 4.29 8.04 17.36
CA ILE A 144 3.74 6.73 17.70
C ILE A 144 4.68 5.61 17.26
N ALA A 145 5.38 4.99 18.22
CA ALA A 145 6.32 3.89 17.96
C ALA A 145 5.63 2.57 17.55
N ASP A 146 4.46 2.27 18.13
CA ASP A 146 3.68 1.07 17.79
C ASP A 146 2.41 1.45 17.03
N PRO A 147 2.35 1.30 15.70
CA PRO A 147 1.16 1.62 14.92
C PRO A 147 0.03 0.61 15.07
N ARG A 148 0.25 -0.57 15.63
CA ARG A 148 -0.76 -1.65 15.62
C ARG A 148 -2.06 -1.28 16.33
N PRO A 149 -2.04 -0.56 17.46
CA PRO A 149 -3.27 -0.11 18.12
C PRO A 149 -3.96 1.08 17.42
N ILE A 150 -3.27 1.74 16.49
CA ILE A 150 -3.82 2.90 15.77
C ILE A 150 -4.97 2.42 14.89
N LYS A 151 -6.16 2.98 15.08
CA LYS A 151 -7.34 2.75 14.24
C LYS A 151 -8.02 4.07 13.95
N TRP A 152 -8.85 4.08 12.91
CA TRP A 152 -9.64 5.26 12.56
C TRP A 152 -10.44 5.79 13.77
N ASP A 153 -11.23 4.94 14.40
CA ASP A 153 -12.12 5.33 15.52
C ASP A 153 -11.39 5.91 16.73
N THR A 154 -10.11 5.54 16.91
CA THR A 154 -9.31 5.98 18.06
C THR A 154 -8.40 7.16 17.73
N HIS A 155 -7.95 7.31 16.48
CA HIS A 155 -6.89 8.25 16.09
C HIS A 155 -7.27 9.23 14.98
N ALA A 156 -8.48 9.17 14.42
CA ALA A 156 -9.03 10.32 13.69
C ALA A 156 -9.08 11.52 14.65
N GLU A 157 -8.72 12.71 14.19
CA GLU A 157 -8.61 13.91 15.03
C GLU A 157 -9.29 15.12 14.38
N GLY A 158 -9.76 16.06 15.22
CA GLY A 158 -10.10 17.42 14.79
C GLY A 158 -11.07 17.47 13.61
N GLU A 159 -10.61 18.05 12.50
CA GLU A 159 -11.37 18.24 11.26
C GLU A 159 -11.82 16.91 10.63
N GLN A 160 -11.04 15.83 10.75
CA GLN A 160 -11.38 14.50 10.19
C GLN A 160 -12.55 13.83 10.90
N ARG A 161 -12.87 14.22 12.14
CA ARG A 161 -14.05 13.72 12.87
C ARG A 161 -15.32 14.50 12.56
N LYS A 162 -15.19 15.68 11.93
CA LYS A 162 -16.29 16.63 11.74
C LYS A 162 -16.83 16.63 10.31
N ARG A 163 -16.18 15.92 9.40
CA ARG A 163 -16.59 15.71 8.01
C ARG A 163 -17.35 14.39 7.90
#